data_AF-A0A524MSV7-F1
#
_entry.id   AF-A0A524MSV7-F1
#
_cell.length_a   1.000
_cell.length_b   1.000
_cell.length_c   1.000
_cell.angle_alpha   90.00
_cell.angle_beta   90.00
_cell.angle_gamma   90.00
#
_symmetry.space_group_name_H-M   'P 1'
#
loop_
_entity.id
_entity.type
_entity.pdbx_description
1 polymer ?
#
loop_
_entity_poly.entity_id
_entity_poly.type
_entity_poly.pdbx_seq_one_letter_code
_entity_poly.pdbx_strand_id
1 'polypeptide(L)'
;MGRPDVSNLNHRRDHTVAAAAIVPVGPSGDICVYNETSTQLIVDLFGRFDETVDLVDSIPTRLHDSRIVGARQPALVELELHVADPGGGAVALNVTALGSDAPGFVTVQPCGRATLATSNVNVVPGSVIPNLVMTQPDADGNVCIIASTAMHLVVDRFASFASGTPLDIGPPGRVIDTRSDGSRRAPERVVRFSVGDTELDASVPIAGVFMNLTIVEAQNVGFGTVYPCAGGRPDTSNINFGPGQTIADFAVVRPDVNDEICVYASAAADILIDVMGSAGPGFDGIRPSRMVDTRSGIGAN
;
A
#
# COMPACT_ATOMS: atom_id res chain seq x y z
N MET A 1 -25.69 -1.42 2.58
CA MET A 1 -24.99 -1.94 1.38
C MET A 1 -24.93 -3.45 1.47
N GLY A 2 -24.95 -4.14 0.33
CA GLY A 2 -24.66 -5.59 0.28
C GLY A 2 -23.19 -5.86 0.60
N ARG A 3 -22.87 -7.11 0.92
CA ARG A 3 -21.49 -7.59 1.11
C ARG A 3 -20.66 -7.33 -0.17
N PRO A 4 -19.46 -6.73 -0.08
CA PRO A 4 -18.52 -6.65 -1.20
C PRO A 4 -18.08 -8.04 -1.67
N ASP A 5 -17.88 -8.22 -2.98
CA ASP A 5 -17.38 -9.45 -3.61
C ASP A 5 -15.84 -9.50 -3.74
N VAL A 6 -15.19 -8.41 -3.34
CA VAL A 6 -13.74 -8.26 -3.24
C VAL A 6 -13.32 -7.92 -1.81
N SER A 7 -12.05 -8.17 -1.49
CA SER A 7 -11.49 -8.01 -0.14
C SER A 7 -10.23 -7.16 -0.17
N ASN A 8 -10.08 -6.21 0.75
CA ASN A 8 -8.83 -5.46 0.93
C ASN A 8 -7.77 -6.24 1.72
N LEU A 9 -8.19 -7.04 2.69
CA LEU A 9 -7.31 -7.74 3.62
C LEU A 9 -7.72 -9.20 3.77
N ASN A 10 -6.73 -10.09 3.70
CA ASN A 10 -6.88 -11.52 3.91
C ASN A 10 -5.98 -11.95 5.07
N HIS A 11 -6.54 -12.64 6.06
CA HIS A 11 -5.82 -13.05 7.25
C HIS A 11 -5.96 -14.55 7.52
N ARG A 12 -5.08 -15.06 8.39
CA ARG A 12 -5.16 -16.41 8.95
C ARG A 12 -5.53 -16.33 10.42
N ARG A 13 -6.00 -17.45 10.97
CA ARG A 13 -6.17 -17.60 12.41
C ARG A 13 -4.87 -17.24 13.13
N ASP A 14 -5.00 -16.51 14.24
CA ASP A 14 -3.90 -16.11 15.14
C ASP A 14 -2.81 -15.25 14.49
N HIS A 15 -3.11 -14.61 13.35
CA HIS A 15 -2.21 -13.68 12.67
C HIS A 15 -2.78 -12.26 12.74
N THR A 16 -1.96 -11.31 13.22
CA THR A 16 -2.22 -9.89 13.02
C THR A 16 -1.62 -9.47 11.69
N VAL A 17 -2.45 -8.96 10.80
CA VAL A 17 -2.05 -8.44 9.48
C VAL A 17 -2.69 -7.07 9.27
N ALA A 18 -2.03 -6.24 8.49
CA ALA A 18 -2.50 -4.92 8.09
C ALA A 18 -2.51 -4.83 6.56
N ALA A 19 -3.40 -3.99 6.04
CA ALA A 19 -3.38 -3.51 4.67
C ALA A 19 -3.94 -2.08 4.67
N ALA A 20 -3.37 -1.21 3.85
CA ALA A 20 -4.00 0.06 3.57
C ALA A 20 -5.29 -0.08 2.72
N ALA A 21 -6.21 0.86 2.89
CA ALA A 21 -7.38 0.99 2.04
C ALA A 21 -7.71 2.48 1.81
N ILE A 22 -8.11 2.81 0.59
CA ILE A 22 -8.74 4.09 0.25
C ILE A 22 -10.21 3.78 -0.01
N VAL A 23 -11.10 4.39 0.76
CA VAL A 23 -12.54 4.13 0.69
C VAL A 23 -13.32 5.44 0.63
N PRO A 24 -14.44 5.49 -0.12
CA PRO A 24 -15.33 6.62 -0.06
C PRO A 24 -15.94 6.72 1.34
N VAL A 25 -16.07 7.96 1.83
CA VAL A 25 -16.74 8.26 3.10
C VAL A 25 -18.21 8.50 2.81
N GLY A 26 -19.10 7.86 3.59
CA GLY A 26 -20.54 8.04 3.43
C GLY A 26 -21.00 9.47 3.73
N PRO A 27 -22.21 9.87 3.32
CA PRO A 27 -22.73 11.22 3.54
C PRO A 27 -22.76 11.66 5.02
N SER A 28 -22.82 10.70 5.94
CA SER A 28 -22.77 10.92 7.40
C SER A 28 -21.36 11.00 7.98
N GLY A 29 -20.31 10.78 7.18
CA GLY A 29 -18.93 10.66 7.65
C GLY A 29 -18.50 9.24 7.99
N ASP A 30 -19.40 8.26 7.86
CA ASP A 30 -19.13 6.87 8.25
C ASP A 30 -18.45 6.06 7.14
N ILE A 31 -17.68 5.06 7.56
CA ILE A 31 -17.20 3.97 6.70
C ILE A 31 -17.73 2.64 7.22
N CYS A 32 -18.03 1.71 6.32
CA CYS A 32 -18.49 0.38 6.68
C CYS A 32 -17.36 -0.63 6.52
N VAL A 33 -17.01 -1.35 7.58
CA VAL A 33 -16.05 -2.45 7.54
C VAL A 33 -16.81 -3.76 7.67
N TYR A 34 -16.55 -4.69 6.76
CA TYR A 34 -17.17 -6.01 6.76
C TYR A 34 -16.13 -7.10 7.05
N ASN A 35 -16.45 -7.97 8.01
CA ASN A 35 -15.67 -9.16 8.32
C ASN A 35 -16.40 -10.41 7.87
N GLU A 36 -15.75 -11.22 7.04
CA GLU A 36 -16.29 -12.51 6.62
C GLU A 36 -16.37 -13.51 7.78
N THR A 37 -15.39 -13.46 8.68
CA THR A 37 -15.30 -14.34 9.85
C THR A 37 -15.04 -13.50 11.10
N SER A 38 -15.46 -14.00 12.26
CA SER A 38 -15.28 -13.28 13.53
C SER A 38 -13.80 -12.97 13.77
N THR A 39 -13.48 -11.67 13.79
CA THR A 39 -12.10 -11.15 13.82
C THR A 39 -12.07 -9.84 14.62
N GLN A 40 -10.99 -9.60 15.36
CA GLN A 40 -10.74 -8.29 15.98
C GLN A 40 -10.30 -7.30 14.90
N LEU A 41 -10.98 -6.17 14.82
CA LEU A 41 -10.65 -5.06 13.92
C LEU A 41 -9.99 -3.91 14.64
N ILE A 42 -9.01 -3.33 13.96
CA ILE A 42 -8.41 -2.03 14.22
C ILE A 42 -8.49 -1.22 12.93
N VAL A 43 -8.86 0.05 13.04
CA VAL A 43 -8.84 0.99 11.92
C VAL A 43 -8.06 2.22 12.35
N ASP A 44 -6.95 2.48 11.67
CA ASP A 44 -6.12 3.67 11.85
C ASP A 44 -6.34 4.61 10.65
N LEU A 45 -6.52 5.92 10.89
CA LEU A 45 -6.73 6.95 9.88
C LEU A 45 -5.45 7.77 9.67
N PHE A 46 -5.06 7.96 8.42
CA PHE A 46 -3.83 8.66 8.01
C PHE A 46 -4.09 10.00 7.29
N GLY A 47 -5.28 10.15 6.70
CA GLY A 47 -5.69 11.38 6.03
C GLY A 47 -7.00 11.20 5.29
N ARG A 48 -7.46 12.28 4.64
CA ARG A 48 -8.70 12.31 3.86
C ARG A 48 -8.51 13.11 2.58
N PHE A 49 -9.04 12.59 1.48
CA PHE A 49 -9.22 13.38 0.25
C PHE A 49 -10.50 14.22 0.33
N ASP A 50 -10.44 15.48 -0.09
CA ASP A 50 -11.59 16.34 -0.27
C ASP A 50 -12.14 16.28 -1.70
N GLU A 51 -13.14 17.11 -1.99
CA GLU A 51 -13.83 17.15 -3.29
C GLU A 51 -12.97 17.62 -4.47
N THR A 52 -11.77 18.14 -4.23
CA THR A 52 -10.83 18.53 -5.30
C THR A 52 -10.06 17.34 -5.88
N VAL A 53 -10.03 16.22 -5.17
CA VAL A 53 -9.49 14.95 -5.64
C VAL A 53 -10.65 14.03 -6.00
N ASP A 54 -11.20 14.25 -7.20
CA ASP A 54 -12.44 13.60 -7.63
C ASP A 54 -12.25 12.09 -7.87
N LEU A 55 -13.12 11.30 -7.22
CA LEU A 55 -13.23 9.85 -7.39
C LEU A 55 -14.26 9.57 -8.48
N VAL A 56 -13.78 9.29 -9.69
CA VAL A 56 -14.65 9.01 -10.84
C VAL A 56 -15.23 7.60 -10.81
N ASP A 57 -14.59 6.68 -10.09
CA ASP A 57 -15.11 5.35 -9.77
C ASP A 57 -14.66 4.95 -8.37
N SER A 58 -15.57 4.39 -7.59
CA SER A 58 -15.31 3.84 -6.26
C SER A 58 -16.03 2.51 -6.02
N ILE A 59 -16.58 1.90 -7.08
CA ILE A 59 -17.22 0.59 -7.02
C ILE A 59 -16.12 -0.47 -7.12
N PRO A 60 -15.90 -1.25 -6.05
CA PRO A 60 -14.87 -2.29 -6.10
C PRO A 60 -15.18 -3.30 -7.20
N THR A 61 -14.22 -3.55 -8.09
CA THR A 61 -14.41 -4.39 -9.29
C THR A 61 -13.24 -5.37 -9.45
N ARG A 62 -13.52 -6.66 -9.62
CA ARG A 62 -12.50 -7.65 -9.98
C ARG A 62 -12.13 -7.52 -11.45
N LEU A 63 -10.90 -7.09 -11.72
CA LEU A 63 -10.36 -6.91 -13.07
C LEU A 63 -9.63 -8.15 -13.58
N HIS A 64 -8.96 -8.88 -12.67
CA HIS A 64 -8.22 -10.08 -13.01
C HIS A 64 -8.30 -11.12 -11.91
N ASP A 65 -8.48 -12.39 -12.28
CA ASP A 65 -8.30 -13.52 -11.37
C ASP A 65 -7.77 -14.72 -12.15
N SER A 66 -6.46 -14.91 -12.04
CA SER A 66 -5.73 -16.01 -12.68
C SER A 66 -6.29 -17.41 -12.33
N ARG A 67 -7.03 -17.56 -11.22
CA ARG A 67 -7.66 -18.82 -10.84
C ARG A 67 -8.91 -19.11 -11.68
N ILE A 68 -9.62 -18.07 -12.09
CA ILE A 68 -10.78 -18.15 -12.99
C ILE A 68 -10.30 -18.33 -14.43
N VAL A 69 -9.25 -17.60 -14.83
CA VAL A 69 -8.60 -17.76 -16.13
C VAL A 69 -8.03 -19.18 -16.31
N GLY A 70 -7.65 -19.83 -15.20
CA GLY A 70 -7.13 -21.20 -15.20
C GLY A 70 -5.64 -21.29 -15.50
N ALA A 71 -4.92 -20.17 -15.46
CA ALA A 71 -3.48 -20.11 -15.70
C ALA A 71 -2.81 -19.15 -14.70
N ARG A 72 -1.70 -19.60 -14.10
CA ARG A 72 -0.86 -18.75 -13.25
C ARG A 72 -0.15 -17.69 -14.09
N GLN A 73 0.11 -16.53 -13.50
CA GLN A 73 0.99 -15.54 -14.11
C GLN A 73 2.41 -16.13 -14.20
N PRO A 74 3.02 -16.21 -15.40
CA PRO A 74 4.40 -16.67 -15.54
C PRO A 74 5.38 -15.70 -14.90
N ALA A 75 6.51 -16.23 -14.44
CA ALA A 75 7.61 -15.40 -13.94
C ALA A 75 8.14 -14.48 -15.05
N LEU A 76 8.36 -13.20 -14.71
CA LEU A 76 9.02 -12.20 -15.55
C LEU A 76 8.31 -11.92 -16.89
N VAL A 77 7.02 -12.24 -16.97
CA VAL A 77 6.15 -11.85 -18.09
C VAL A 77 5.25 -10.73 -17.61
N GLU A 78 5.10 -9.67 -18.42
CA GLU A 78 4.16 -8.58 -18.16
C GLU A 78 2.72 -9.08 -18.37
N LEU A 79 1.90 -8.93 -17.34
CA LEU A 79 0.44 -8.92 -17.46
C LEU A 79 0.01 -7.48 -17.70
N GLU A 80 -0.33 -7.17 -18.94
CA GLU A 80 -1.00 -5.92 -19.28
C GLU A 80 -2.48 -6.02 -18.87
N LEU A 81 -2.93 -5.06 -18.06
CA LEU A 81 -4.27 -5.02 -17.51
C LEU A 81 -4.88 -3.63 -17.72
N HIS A 82 -6.04 -3.59 -18.37
CA HIS A 82 -6.83 -2.37 -18.49
C HIS A 82 -7.52 -2.05 -17.16
N VAL A 83 -7.25 -0.88 -16.60
CA VAL A 83 -7.68 -0.50 -15.24
C VAL A 83 -8.47 0.80 -15.18
N ALA A 84 -8.41 1.64 -16.21
CA ALA A 84 -9.15 2.91 -16.27
C ALA A 84 -9.46 3.26 -17.73
N ASP A 85 -10.40 4.18 -17.94
CA ASP A 85 -10.63 4.75 -19.26
C ASP A 85 -9.36 5.46 -19.79
N PRO A 86 -9.14 5.49 -21.12
CA PRO A 86 -8.01 6.22 -21.71
C PRO A 86 -7.95 7.68 -21.25
N GLY A 87 -6.76 8.13 -20.83
CA GLY A 87 -6.56 9.46 -20.27
C GLY A 87 -7.13 9.67 -18.85
N GLY A 88 -7.53 8.60 -18.16
CA GLY A 88 -7.92 8.62 -16.75
C GLY A 88 -6.76 8.99 -15.81
N GLY A 89 -7.11 9.38 -14.58
CA GLY A 89 -6.12 9.67 -13.55
C GLY A 89 -5.57 8.41 -12.88
N ALA A 90 -5.00 8.58 -11.70
CA ALA A 90 -4.49 7.48 -10.89
C ALA A 90 -5.57 6.43 -10.59
N VAL A 91 -5.14 5.21 -10.29
CA VAL A 91 -6.00 4.13 -9.79
C VAL A 91 -5.47 3.55 -8.49
N ALA A 92 -6.39 3.16 -7.61
CA ALA A 92 -6.11 2.36 -6.43
C ALA A 92 -6.53 0.91 -6.70
N LEU A 93 -5.54 0.02 -6.78
CA LEU A 93 -5.71 -1.42 -6.98
C LEU A 93 -5.39 -2.16 -5.70
N ASN A 94 -6.09 -3.26 -5.42
CA ASN A 94 -5.60 -4.27 -4.50
C ASN A 94 -5.07 -5.43 -5.31
N VAL A 95 -3.78 -5.71 -5.17
CA VAL A 95 -3.13 -6.84 -5.83
C VAL A 95 -2.89 -7.93 -4.81
N THR A 96 -3.54 -9.07 -5.02
CA THR A 96 -3.39 -10.26 -4.17
C THR A 96 -2.54 -11.31 -4.87
N ALA A 97 -1.38 -11.62 -4.29
CA ALA A 97 -0.51 -12.70 -4.73
C ALA A 97 -0.74 -13.96 -3.91
N LEU A 98 -0.85 -15.11 -4.57
CA LEU A 98 -1.01 -16.41 -3.92
C LEU A 98 -0.47 -17.57 -4.75
N GLY A 99 -0.23 -18.72 -4.10
CA GLY A 99 0.19 -19.93 -4.81
C GLY A 99 1.51 -19.77 -5.57
N SER A 100 2.46 -19.01 -5.02
CA SER A 100 3.77 -18.80 -5.61
C SER A 100 4.65 -20.05 -5.52
N ASP A 101 5.45 -20.31 -6.57
CA ASP A 101 6.37 -21.47 -6.60
C ASP A 101 7.58 -21.32 -5.67
N ALA A 102 7.95 -20.07 -5.36
CA ALA A 102 9.07 -19.71 -4.49
C ALA A 102 8.74 -18.39 -3.74
N PRO A 103 9.56 -17.98 -2.75
CA PRO A 103 9.56 -16.59 -2.31
C PRO A 103 9.76 -15.65 -3.49
N GLY A 104 8.96 -14.60 -3.56
CA GLY A 104 8.96 -13.68 -4.69
C GLY A 104 8.18 -12.42 -4.40
N PHE A 105 7.99 -11.63 -5.44
CA PHE A 105 7.28 -10.37 -5.35
C PHE A 105 6.52 -10.04 -6.64
N VAL A 106 5.63 -9.05 -6.52
CA VAL A 106 4.88 -8.46 -7.63
C VAL A 106 5.25 -6.98 -7.71
N THR A 107 5.49 -6.51 -8.93
CA THR A 107 5.68 -5.10 -9.27
C THR A 107 4.55 -4.67 -10.18
N VAL A 108 3.96 -3.51 -9.89
CA VAL A 108 2.95 -2.84 -10.71
C VAL A 108 3.50 -1.49 -11.15
N GLN A 109 3.42 -1.20 -12.44
CA GLN A 109 3.93 0.05 -13.01
C GLN A 109 3.21 0.37 -14.34
N PRO A 110 3.37 1.60 -14.86
CA PRO A 110 2.98 1.90 -16.24
C PRO A 110 3.66 0.95 -17.23
N CYS A 111 2.96 0.55 -18.29
CA CYS A 111 3.48 -0.39 -19.28
C CYS A 111 4.70 0.14 -20.05
N GLY A 112 5.47 -0.78 -20.64
CA GLY A 112 6.70 -0.45 -21.37
C GLY A 112 7.91 -0.12 -20.48
N ARG A 113 7.80 -0.32 -19.16
CA ARG A 113 8.90 -0.20 -18.21
C ARG A 113 9.26 -1.59 -17.68
N ALA A 114 10.34 -2.18 -18.17
CA ALA A 114 10.76 -3.52 -17.73
C ALA A 114 11.71 -3.47 -16.51
N THR A 115 11.34 -2.74 -15.44
CA THR A 115 12.17 -2.68 -14.23
C THR A 115 11.54 -3.48 -13.08
N LEU A 116 12.37 -4.18 -12.31
CA LEU A 116 12.00 -4.92 -11.09
C LEU A 116 12.76 -4.37 -9.88
N ALA A 117 13.02 -3.06 -9.86
CA ALA A 117 13.80 -2.43 -8.79
C ALA A 117 13.03 -2.39 -7.45
N THR A 118 11.69 -2.33 -7.52
CA THR A 118 10.79 -2.18 -6.39
C THR A 118 9.73 -3.28 -6.39
N SER A 119 9.19 -3.58 -5.22
CA SER A 119 8.12 -4.56 -5.06
C SER A 119 6.91 -3.88 -4.43
N ASN A 120 5.71 -4.17 -4.91
CA ASN A 120 4.46 -3.80 -4.26
C ASN A 120 4.01 -4.90 -3.30
N VAL A 121 4.02 -6.17 -3.75
CA VAL A 121 3.58 -7.31 -2.93
C VAL A 121 4.75 -8.26 -2.74
N ASN A 122 5.00 -8.73 -1.52
CA ASN A 122 5.96 -9.82 -1.26
C ASN A 122 5.21 -11.08 -0.84
N VAL A 123 5.55 -12.21 -1.44
CA VAL A 123 4.83 -13.47 -1.27
C VAL A 123 5.78 -14.63 -1.04
N VAL A 124 5.33 -15.59 -0.24
CA VAL A 124 6.01 -16.87 -0.02
C VAL A 124 5.06 -18.02 -0.32
N PRO A 125 5.56 -19.22 -0.66
CA PRO A 125 4.74 -20.36 -0.96
C PRO A 125 3.73 -20.65 0.14
N GLY A 126 2.51 -20.96 -0.28
CA GLY A 126 1.41 -21.24 0.63
C GLY A 126 0.77 -20.01 1.26
N SER A 127 1.20 -18.77 0.98
CA SER A 127 0.57 -17.52 1.47
C SER A 127 -0.48 -16.92 0.51
N VAL A 128 -1.33 -16.05 1.04
CA VAL A 128 -2.26 -15.18 0.29
C VAL A 128 -2.03 -13.77 0.81
N ILE A 129 -1.38 -12.91 0.02
CA ILE A 129 -0.94 -11.59 0.47
C ILE A 129 -1.55 -10.53 -0.46
N PRO A 130 -2.51 -9.73 0.02
CA PRO A 130 -2.94 -8.50 -0.64
C PRO A 130 -2.01 -7.33 -0.29
N ASN A 131 -1.90 -6.36 -1.19
CA ASN A 131 -1.44 -5.01 -0.86
C ASN A 131 -2.17 -3.99 -1.75
N LEU A 132 -2.42 -2.80 -1.21
CA LEU A 132 -2.87 -1.65 -1.99
C LEU A 132 -1.74 -1.16 -2.89
N VAL A 133 -2.10 -0.76 -4.10
CA VAL A 133 -1.19 -0.21 -5.11
C VAL A 133 -1.85 1.04 -5.68
N MET A 134 -1.19 2.17 -5.52
CA MET A 134 -1.51 3.38 -6.28
C MET A 134 -0.61 3.44 -7.51
N THR A 135 -1.17 3.63 -8.68
CA THR A 135 -0.41 3.79 -9.93
C THR A 135 -1.15 4.70 -10.90
N GLN A 136 -0.41 5.42 -11.73
CA GLN A 136 -0.95 6.10 -12.91
C GLN A 136 -0.99 5.11 -14.07
N PRO A 137 -2.15 4.83 -14.69
CA PRO A 137 -2.22 4.07 -15.94
C PRO A 137 -1.54 4.84 -17.08
N ASP A 138 -1.15 4.11 -18.13
CA ASP A 138 -0.68 4.75 -19.36
C ASP A 138 -1.83 5.46 -20.14
N ALA A 139 -1.51 6.01 -21.31
CA ALA A 139 -2.47 6.77 -22.11
C ALA A 139 -3.69 5.95 -22.54
N ASP A 140 -3.55 4.63 -22.67
CA ASP A 140 -4.61 3.70 -23.05
C ASP A 140 -5.37 3.14 -21.84
N GLY A 141 -4.99 3.58 -20.62
CA GLY A 141 -5.64 3.15 -19.38
C GLY A 141 -5.11 1.82 -18.83
N ASN A 142 -3.93 1.38 -19.28
CA ASN A 142 -3.33 0.10 -18.91
C ASN A 142 -2.24 0.25 -17.86
N VAL A 143 -2.05 -0.82 -17.09
CA VAL A 143 -0.90 -1.03 -16.21
C VAL A 143 -0.29 -2.39 -16.47
N CYS A 144 1.00 -2.52 -16.19
CA CYS A 144 1.72 -3.77 -16.35
C CYS A 144 2.11 -4.32 -14.99
N ILE A 145 1.80 -5.60 -14.79
CA ILE A 145 2.04 -6.33 -13.55
C ILE A 145 3.04 -7.45 -13.83
N ILE A 146 4.14 -7.49 -13.10
CA ILE A 146 5.18 -8.50 -13.26
C ILE A 146 5.35 -9.27 -11.96
N ALA A 147 5.30 -10.60 -12.06
CA ALA A 147 5.59 -11.50 -10.96
C ALA A 147 7.04 -12.00 -11.07
N SER A 148 7.81 -11.96 -9.97
CA SER A 148 9.22 -12.41 -9.98
C SER A 148 9.37 -13.94 -10.05
N THR A 149 8.29 -14.67 -9.76
CA THR A 149 8.17 -16.12 -9.86
C THR A 149 6.74 -16.45 -10.28
N ALA A 150 6.48 -17.65 -10.80
CA ALA A 150 5.15 -18.03 -11.20
C ALA A 150 4.21 -18.09 -9.98
N MET A 151 3.04 -17.47 -10.10
CA MET A 151 2.05 -17.38 -9.02
C MET A 151 0.66 -17.07 -9.58
N HIS A 152 -0.37 -17.21 -8.75
CA HIS A 152 -1.67 -16.61 -9.03
C HIS A 152 -1.67 -15.14 -8.62
N LEU A 153 -2.35 -14.32 -9.42
CA LEU A 153 -2.69 -12.95 -9.14
C LEU A 153 -4.21 -12.79 -9.15
N VAL A 154 -4.73 -12.01 -8.20
CA VAL A 154 -6.09 -11.44 -8.21
C VAL A 154 -5.92 -9.93 -8.12
N VAL A 155 -6.53 -9.19 -9.04
CA VAL A 155 -6.45 -7.73 -9.11
C VAL A 155 -7.85 -7.17 -9.06
N ASP A 156 -8.13 -6.42 -8.00
CA ASP A 156 -9.38 -5.72 -7.81
C ASP A 156 -9.09 -4.20 -7.85
N ARG A 157 -9.90 -3.43 -8.58
CA ARG A 157 -9.85 -1.96 -8.56
C ARG A 157 -10.82 -1.44 -7.53
N PHE A 158 -10.33 -0.57 -6.63
CA PHE A 158 -11.15 0.06 -5.59
C PHE A 158 -11.50 1.50 -5.90
N ALA A 159 -10.61 2.22 -6.61
CA ALA A 159 -10.86 3.58 -7.01
C ALA A 159 -10.17 3.95 -8.32
N SER A 160 -10.81 4.83 -9.08
CA SER A 160 -10.19 5.62 -10.14
C SER A 160 -10.36 7.10 -9.80
N PHE A 161 -9.31 7.87 -10.02
CA PHE A 161 -9.31 9.32 -9.82
C PHE A 161 -9.46 10.04 -11.17
N ALA A 162 -10.06 11.23 -11.15
CA ALA A 162 -10.08 12.09 -12.32
C ALA A 162 -8.64 12.47 -12.73
N SER A 163 -8.42 12.66 -14.02
CA SER A 163 -7.17 13.24 -14.50
C SER A 163 -7.09 14.72 -14.14
N GLY A 164 -5.86 15.23 -13.99
CA GLY A 164 -5.62 16.61 -13.56
C GLY A 164 -5.89 16.87 -12.08
N THR A 165 -6.15 15.82 -11.28
CA THR A 165 -6.11 15.91 -9.83
C THR A 165 -4.68 16.16 -9.36
N PRO A 166 -4.50 16.75 -8.16
CA PRO A 166 -3.19 16.96 -7.54
C PRO A 166 -2.61 15.67 -6.96
N LEU A 167 -2.70 14.57 -7.72
CA LEU A 167 -2.02 13.31 -7.46
C LEU A 167 -0.91 13.17 -8.50
N ASP A 168 0.33 13.10 -8.04
CA ASP A 168 1.48 12.84 -8.89
C ASP A 168 2.00 11.43 -8.58
N ILE A 169 1.73 10.48 -9.49
CA ILE A 169 2.07 9.07 -9.28
C ILE A 169 2.96 8.60 -10.42
N GLY A 170 4.18 8.22 -10.03
CA GLY A 170 5.21 7.71 -10.92
C GLY A 170 5.50 6.23 -10.70
N PRO A 171 6.52 5.71 -11.40
CA PRO A 171 7.06 4.40 -11.07
C PRO A 171 7.70 4.47 -9.67
N PRO A 172 7.58 3.43 -8.82
CA PRO A 172 8.17 3.47 -7.49
C PRO A 172 9.70 3.50 -7.55
N GLY A 173 10.31 4.41 -6.79
CA GLY A 173 11.77 4.54 -6.61
C GLY A 173 12.20 4.25 -5.18
N ARG A 174 13.30 3.51 -5.01
CA ARG A 174 13.83 3.19 -3.67
C ARG A 174 14.57 4.38 -3.07
N VAL A 175 14.06 4.89 -1.96
CA VAL A 175 14.67 6.00 -1.21
C VAL A 175 15.54 5.47 -0.06
N ILE A 176 15.12 4.38 0.57
CA ILE A 176 15.85 3.75 1.67
C ILE A 176 16.03 2.27 1.40
N ASP A 177 17.27 1.78 1.60
CA ASP A 177 17.61 0.37 1.70
C ASP A 177 18.59 0.14 2.87
N THR A 178 18.04 -0.30 3.99
CA THR A 178 18.85 -0.55 5.19
C THR A 178 19.75 -1.79 5.09
N ARG A 179 19.60 -2.59 4.03
CA ARG A 179 20.47 -3.75 3.79
C ARG A 179 21.87 -3.32 3.34
N SER A 180 22.01 -2.11 2.84
CA SER A 180 23.26 -1.58 2.27
C SER A 180 23.86 -0.42 3.07
N ASP A 181 23.21 0.06 4.13
CA ASP A 181 23.66 1.22 4.90
C ASP A 181 24.57 0.87 6.09
N GLY A 182 24.92 -0.40 6.25
CA GLY A 182 25.76 -0.90 7.35
C GLY A 182 25.02 -1.14 8.67
N SER A 183 23.69 -0.99 8.72
CA SER A 183 22.87 -1.16 9.93
C SER A 183 21.78 -2.22 9.79
N ARG A 184 22.18 -3.35 9.19
CA ARG A 184 21.28 -4.48 8.92
C ARG A 184 20.58 -4.98 10.17
N ARG A 185 19.26 -5.11 10.08
CA ARG A 185 18.38 -5.72 11.09
C ARG A 185 18.56 -5.12 12.48
N ALA A 186 18.74 -3.80 12.55
CA ALA A 186 18.80 -3.10 13.83
C ALA A 186 17.43 -3.14 14.54
N PRO A 187 17.37 -3.44 15.85
CA PRO A 187 16.13 -3.45 16.61
C PRO A 187 15.64 -2.05 16.94
N GLU A 188 14.33 -1.89 17.15
CA GLU A 188 13.66 -0.65 17.58
C GLU A 188 14.09 0.59 16.78
N ARG A 189 14.34 0.38 15.49
CA ARG A 189 14.96 1.37 14.62
C ARG A 189 13.95 2.42 14.19
N VAL A 190 14.41 3.67 14.14
CA VAL A 190 13.77 4.73 13.37
C VAL A 190 14.66 5.08 12.18
N VAL A 191 14.12 4.98 10.96
CA VAL A 191 14.68 5.61 9.76
C VAL A 191 13.99 6.94 9.55
N ARG A 192 14.75 7.94 9.14
CA ARG A 192 14.27 9.27 8.78
C ARG A 192 14.77 9.59 7.38
N PHE A 193 13.93 10.19 6.55
CA PHE A 193 14.32 10.75 5.26
C PHE A 193 13.59 12.07 5.02
N SER A 194 14.19 12.96 4.23
CA SER A 194 13.54 14.18 3.77
C SER A 194 12.76 13.89 2.49
N VAL A 195 11.61 14.54 2.31
CA VAL A 195 10.90 14.54 1.02
C VAL A 195 11.79 15.11 -0.09
N GLY A 196 12.70 16.02 0.24
CA GLY A 196 13.69 16.55 -0.71
C GLY A 196 14.74 15.53 -1.19
N ASP A 197 14.87 14.38 -0.53
CA ASP A 197 15.74 13.27 -0.95
C ASP A 197 15.04 12.30 -1.93
N THR A 198 13.78 12.60 -2.30
CA THR A 198 12.97 11.80 -3.22
C THR A 198 12.94 12.39 -4.63
N GLU A 199 12.40 11.66 -5.59
CA GLU A 199 12.18 12.16 -6.96
C GLU A 199 10.80 12.82 -7.16
N LEU A 200 10.10 13.16 -6.07
CA LEU A 200 8.77 13.78 -6.14
C LEU A 200 8.83 15.21 -6.69
N ASP A 201 7.81 15.62 -7.45
CA ASP A 201 7.70 16.99 -7.93
C ASP A 201 7.39 17.96 -6.79
N ALA A 202 8.39 18.77 -6.42
CA ALA A 202 8.26 19.81 -5.41
C ALA A 202 7.61 21.11 -5.93
N SER A 203 7.22 21.18 -7.21
CA SER A 203 6.52 22.34 -7.78
C SER A 203 5.08 22.49 -7.25
N VAL A 204 4.50 21.39 -6.76
CA VAL A 204 3.21 21.34 -6.07
C VAL A 204 3.45 21.09 -4.58
N PRO A 205 2.78 21.80 -3.65
CA PRO A 205 2.90 21.53 -2.23
C PRO A 205 2.54 20.07 -1.92
N ILE A 206 3.45 19.33 -1.30
CA ILE A 206 3.24 17.91 -0.96
C ILE A 206 2.50 17.82 0.38
N ALA A 207 1.23 17.41 0.32
CA ALA A 207 0.39 17.18 1.50
C ALA A 207 0.44 15.71 1.97
N GLY A 208 0.81 14.79 1.08
CA GLY A 208 0.98 13.38 1.38
C GLY A 208 2.02 12.71 0.48
N VAL A 209 2.73 11.73 1.01
CA VAL A 209 3.68 10.88 0.26
C VAL A 209 3.14 9.47 0.23
N PHE A 210 3.03 8.91 -0.98
CA PHE A 210 2.67 7.51 -1.22
C PHE A 210 3.92 6.65 -1.30
N MET A 211 3.97 5.60 -0.50
CA MET A 211 5.11 4.68 -0.46
C MET A 211 4.67 3.25 -0.21
N ASN A 212 5.55 2.33 -0.57
CA ASN A 212 5.51 0.98 -0.07
C ASN A 212 6.56 0.81 1.04
N LEU A 213 6.11 0.45 2.24
CA LEU A 213 6.98 0.08 3.35
C LEU A 213 7.21 -1.41 3.30
N THR A 214 8.47 -1.83 3.09
CA THR A 214 8.83 -3.25 3.11
C THR A 214 9.70 -3.56 4.33
N ILE A 215 9.28 -4.56 5.10
CA ILE A 215 10.06 -5.16 6.18
C ILE A 215 10.68 -6.45 5.66
N VAL A 216 11.99 -6.62 5.85
CA VAL A 216 12.78 -7.73 5.32
C VAL A 216 13.48 -8.47 6.46
N GLU A 217 13.41 -9.80 6.43
CA GLU A 217 14.09 -10.71 7.38
C GLU A 217 13.89 -10.34 8.86
N ALA A 218 12.65 -10.02 9.25
CA ALA A 218 12.34 -9.72 10.64
C ALA A 218 12.74 -10.88 11.57
N GLN A 219 13.41 -10.59 12.68
CA GLN A 219 13.90 -11.63 13.60
C GLN A 219 12.86 -12.04 14.64
N ASN A 220 11.91 -11.16 14.93
CA ASN A 220 10.83 -11.37 15.91
C ASN A 220 9.50 -10.85 15.35
N VAL A 221 8.40 -11.22 16.01
CA VAL A 221 7.10 -10.58 15.77
C VAL A 221 7.21 -9.08 16.06
N GLY A 222 6.62 -8.26 15.21
CA GLY A 222 6.65 -6.82 15.37
C GLY A 222 5.71 -6.08 14.41
N PHE A 223 5.87 -4.75 14.41
CA PHE A 223 5.13 -3.85 13.55
C PHE A 223 6.01 -2.70 13.05
N GLY A 224 5.59 -2.10 11.94
CA GLY A 224 6.16 -0.88 11.39
C GLY A 224 5.15 0.27 11.42
N THR A 225 5.65 1.49 11.64
CA THR A 225 4.83 2.71 11.68
C THR A 225 5.49 3.80 10.86
N VAL A 226 4.76 4.39 9.91
CA VAL A 226 5.14 5.57 9.13
C VAL A 226 4.44 6.79 9.71
N TYR A 227 5.18 7.86 10.01
CA TYR A 227 4.62 9.04 10.68
C TYR A 227 5.44 10.33 10.44
N PRO A 228 4.84 11.52 10.60
CA PRO A 228 5.56 12.79 10.59
C PRO A 228 6.49 12.89 11.81
N CYS A 229 7.79 13.13 11.61
CA CYS A 229 8.79 13.00 12.68
C CYS A 229 8.53 13.91 13.89
N ALA A 230 8.27 15.20 13.65
CA ALA A 230 8.11 16.23 14.69
C ALA A 230 6.97 15.94 15.68
N GLY A 231 5.96 15.16 15.29
CA GLY A 231 4.81 14.82 16.14
C GLY A 231 5.04 13.62 17.07
N GLY A 232 6.21 12.97 17.00
CA GLY A 232 6.52 11.75 17.73
C GLY A 232 5.69 10.54 17.25
N ARG A 233 6.20 9.33 17.51
CA ARG A 233 5.58 8.08 17.05
C ARG A 233 4.13 7.94 17.57
N PRO A 234 3.12 7.76 16.68
CA PRO A 234 1.75 7.46 17.08
C PRO A 234 1.59 6.00 17.56
N ASP A 235 0.50 5.71 18.25
CA ASP A 235 0.09 4.34 18.60
C ASP A 235 -0.74 3.72 17.47
N THR A 236 -0.14 3.63 16.29
CA THR A 236 -0.72 3.06 15.06
C THR A 236 0.33 2.20 14.37
N SER A 237 -0.10 1.26 13.54
CA SER A 237 0.82 0.46 12.71
C SER A 237 0.38 0.46 11.26
N ASN A 238 1.33 0.63 10.35
CA ASN A 238 1.11 0.43 8.92
C ASN A 238 1.26 -1.04 8.57
N ILE A 239 2.24 -1.74 9.13
CA ILE A 239 2.53 -3.13 8.77
C ILE A 239 2.75 -3.98 10.01
N ASN A 240 2.28 -5.23 9.99
CA ASN A 240 2.57 -6.22 11.04
C ASN A 240 3.32 -7.40 10.42
N PHE A 241 4.28 -7.93 11.15
CA PHE A 241 5.17 -8.97 10.64
C PHE A 241 5.57 -9.97 11.72
N GLY A 242 5.94 -11.17 11.27
CA GLY A 242 6.46 -12.27 12.06
C GLY A 242 7.91 -12.62 11.70
N PRO A 243 8.54 -13.54 12.44
CA PRO A 243 9.91 -13.97 12.19
C PRO A 243 10.11 -14.53 10.78
N GLY A 244 11.22 -14.17 10.14
CA GLY A 244 11.63 -14.58 8.80
C GLY A 244 10.81 -13.97 7.66
N GLN A 245 9.83 -13.11 7.93
CA GLN A 245 8.99 -12.54 6.89
C GLN A 245 9.69 -11.45 6.10
N THR A 246 9.42 -11.46 4.79
CA THR A 246 9.54 -10.30 3.92
C THR A 246 8.14 -9.92 3.48
N ILE A 247 7.65 -8.78 3.93
CA ILE A 247 6.27 -8.32 3.71
C ILE A 247 6.27 -6.81 3.46
N ALA A 248 5.35 -6.36 2.63
CA ALA A 248 5.16 -4.95 2.36
C ALA A 248 3.70 -4.53 2.51
N ASP A 249 3.51 -3.26 2.86
CA ASP A 249 2.22 -2.61 2.89
C ASP A 249 2.36 -1.18 2.38
N PHE A 250 1.34 -0.73 1.67
CA PHE A 250 1.24 0.66 1.23
C PHE A 250 1.05 1.58 2.43
N ALA A 251 1.66 2.75 2.37
CA ALA A 251 1.46 3.81 3.33
C ALA A 251 1.29 5.16 2.63
N VAL A 252 0.41 5.98 3.19
CA VAL A 252 0.35 7.41 2.93
C VAL A 252 0.65 8.16 4.22
N VAL A 253 1.47 9.20 4.14
CA VAL A 253 1.83 10.02 5.29
C VAL A 253 2.07 11.46 4.85
N ARG A 254 1.63 12.44 5.65
CA ARG A 254 2.06 13.82 5.45
C ARG A 254 3.51 14.01 5.90
N PRO A 255 4.33 14.81 5.19
CA PRO A 255 5.56 15.31 5.78
C PRO A 255 5.29 16.14 7.03
N ASP A 256 6.29 16.22 7.92
CA ASP A 256 6.24 17.19 9.02
C ASP A 256 6.67 18.59 8.59
N VAL A 257 6.81 19.51 9.55
CA VAL A 257 7.14 20.93 9.27
C VAL A 257 8.54 21.15 8.69
N ASN A 258 9.40 20.12 8.74
CA ASN A 258 10.76 20.12 8.19
C ASN A 258 10.86 19.27 6.91
N ASP A 259 9.72 18.90 6.32
CA ASP A 259 9.64 17.96 5.21
C ASP A 259 10.23 16.57 5.53
N GLU A 260 10.17 16.15 6.80
CA GLU A 260 10.72 14.88 7.26
C GLU A 260 9.62 13.83 7.51
N ILE A 261 9.93 12.59 7.12
CA ILE A 261 9.12 11.39 7.41
C ILE A 261 9.95 10.40 8.20
N CYS A 262 9.32 9.79 9.21
CA CYS A 262 9.91 8.78 10.05
C CYS A 262 9.23 7.43 9.84
N VAL A 263 10.04 6.37 9.80
CA VAL A 263 9.60 4.98 9.78
C VAL A 263 10.21 4.24 10.95
N TYR A 264 9.37 3.72 11.83
CA TYR A 264 9.78 2.91 12.97
C TYR A 264 9.54 1.42 12.68
N ALA A 265 10.46 0.56 13.09
CA ALA A 265 10.27 -0.89 13.18
C ALA A 265 10.46 -1.37 14.62
N SER A 266 9.49 -2.11 15.15
CA SER A 266 9.47 -2.51 16.57
C SER A 266 10.38 -3.67 16.93
N ALA A 267 10.98 -4.33 15.95
CA ALA A 267 11.85 -5.47 16.12
C ALA A 267 12.98 -5.42 15.07
N ALA A 268 14.05 -6.19 15.33
CA ALA A 268 15.19 -6.31 14.42
C ALA A 268 14.74 -6.78 13.03
N ALA A 269 14.82 -5.89 12.05
CA ALA A 269 14.48 -6.14 10.65
C ALA A 269 15.14 -5.10 9.75
N ASP A 270 15.29 -5.42 8.47
CA ASP A 270 15.65 -4.44 7.46
C ASP A 270 14.39 -3.71 6.98
N ILE A 271 14.48 -2.40 6.81
CA ILE A 271 13.47 -1.51 6.25
C ILE A 271 13.89 -1.10 4.83
N LEU A 272 12.97 -1.23 3.88
CA LEU A 272 13.05 -0.64 2.55
C LEU A 272 11.85 0.31 2.38
N ILE A 273 12.10 1.47 1.77
CA ILE A 273 11.07 2.45 1.45
C ILE A 273 11.14 2.75 -0.04
N ASP A 274 10.08 2.37 -0.75
CA ASP A 274 9.91 2.65 -2.17
C ASP A 274 8.82 3.72 -2.30
N VAL A 275 9.16 4.94 -2.73
CA VAL A 275 8.22 6.06 -2.90
C VAL A 275 7.66 6.01 -4.33
N MET A 276 6.34 6.07 -4.48
CA MET A 276 5.68 6.03 -5.80
C MET A 276 4.95 7.30 -6.20
N GLY A 277 4.80 8.27 -5.30
CA GLY A 277 4.11 9.49 -5.64
C GLY A 277 3.78 10.37 -4.45
N SER A 278 3.06 11.44 -4.74
CA SER A 278 2.57 12.41 -3.77
C SER A 278 1.11 12.75 -4.00
N ALA A 279 0.49 13.27 -2.95
CA ALA A 279 -0.75 14.02 -3.00
C ALA A 279 -0.45 15.47 -2.66
N GLY A 280 -1.03 16.39 -3.43
CA GLY A 280 -0.96 17.82 -3.20
C GLY A 280 -2.18 18.37 -2.44
N PRO A 281 -2.52 19.66 -2.64
CA PRO A 281 -3.74 20.25 -2.09
C PRO A 281 -4.96 19.37 -2.37
N GLY A 282 -5.84 19.18 -1.41
CA GLY A 282 -6.98 18.25 -1.54
C GLY A 282 -6.79 16.92 -0.81
N PHE A 283 -5.56 16.61 -0.39
CA PHE A 283 -5.31 15.60 0.64
C PHE A 283 -5.03 16.27 1.99
N ASP A 284 -5.94 16.11 2.94
CA ASP A 284 -5.73 16.48 4.33
C ASP A 284 -5.07 15.31 5.07
N GLY A 285 -3.73 15.28 5.03
CA GLY A 285 -2.95 14.33 5.81
C GLY A 285 -3.00 14.70 7.29
N ILE A 286 -3.19 13.69 8.15
CA ILE A 286 -3.22 13.88 9.61
C ILE A 286 -2.08 13.15 10.30
N ARG A 287 -1.90 13.41 11.60
CA ARG A 287 -1.11 12.48 12.43
C ARG A 287 -1.89 11.16 12.50
N PRO A 288 -1.27 10.01 12.20
CA PRO A 288 -1.96 8.73 12.27
C PRO A 288 -2.66 8.54 13.62
N SER A 289 -3.92 8.12 13.57
CA SER A 289 -4.75 7.99 14.77
C SER A 289 -5.69 6.80 14.67
N ARG A 290 -5.87 6.09 15.78
CA ARG A 290 -6.76 4.94 15.87
C ARG A 290 -8.21 5.38 16.00
N MET A 291 -9.03 5.00 15.03
CA MET A 291 -10.46 5.29 14.97
C MET A 291 -11.31 4.15 15.53
N VAL A 292 -10.89 2.91 15.26
CA VAL A 292 -11.60 1.71 15.72
C VAL A 292 -10.61 0.76 16.39
N ASP A 293 -11.00 0.19 17.52
CA ASP A 293 -10.32 -0.94 18.17
C ASP A 293 -11.35 -1.80 18.89
N THR A 294 -11.76 -2.88 18.25
CA THR A 294 -12.76 -3.80 18.81
C THR A 294 -12.27 -4.54 20.06
N ARG A 295 -10.96 -4.52 20.36
CA ARG A 295 -10.39 -5.16 21.57
C ARG A 295 -10.63 -4.34 22.82
N SER A 296 -10.68 -3.02 22.66
CA SER A 296 -10.90 -2.06 23.75
C SER A 296 -12.26 -1.36 23.67
N GLY A 297 -13.07 -1.66 22.65
CA GLY A 297 -14.40 -1.09 22.47
C GLY A 297 -14.41 0.31 21.84
N ILE A 298 -13.32 0.74 21.22
CA ILE A 298 -13.23 2.04 20.54
C ILE A 298 -13.92 1.96 19.18
N GLY A 299 -14.82 2.91 18.88
CA GLY A 299 -15.35 3.16 17.54
C GLY A 299 -16.25 2.08 16.94
N ALA A 300 -16.55 1.00 17.67
CA ALA A 300 -17.47 -0.05 17.25
C ALA A 300 -18.87 0.23 17.82
N ASN A 301 -19.77 0.75 16.98
CA ASN A 301 -21.22 0.78 17.25
C ASN A 301 -21.92 -0.31 16.43
#